data_AF-F2JQ36-F1
#
_entry.id   AF-F2JQ36-F1
#
_cell.length_a   1.000
_cell.length_b   1.000
_cell.length_c   1.000
_cell.angle_alpha   90.00
_cell.angle_beta   90.00
_cell.angle_gamma   90.00
#
_symmetry.space_group_name_H-M   'P 1'
#
loop_
_entity.id
_entity.type
_entity.pdbx_description
1 polymer ?
#
loop_
_entity_poly.entity_id
_entity_poly.type
_entity_poly.pdbx_seq_one_letter_code
_entity_poly.pdbx_strand_id
1 'polypeptide(L)'
;MKVNYDYASPSLCTQENNQTTLGLSPDLSRSEQVSFLGRLKHPLIFRDAMLMLRQIVISDARPAKKERVEFFDWLDREIERRVVLHDQYAPQLRASLSQDIDETIEALGSKDDEIAKLLEVKAALKKEIDASDTWKDYYKLERSFWQYIKNKDLDLWFVLDPVITVHEDQVSFEAFSLDESIYGILSIDKEEFELLAPPKLGTTNIDFSYKLAQEMERFRTYNDVVLSVNPGGFTVASGVLPEHLEKKIDLPETWIKGFNQVSAAASLDGLELDLSPIDFYDICSFLKRHKAHKSPRYMKWVLTPNKPIEIVFEPFKTVLTLQTYYTGSKKREEKIWGRRRFLVAEKLIPLAKSFKVKLLGFGMPQFITADLGTMKLTIGLSSWSSNDWVKGTAFNVMAGFIGEGNYPKIYKLLKEKRALSFDQIYHLIPEDSKSLCKAGIGSLLKRGEGYFDLVHGLIRFRQLCNTPIPLALYETTPIETKVQNHLNEGMDYFTAQLNPEQIFTFTHHLQMPNEKYHRWNFRNTPDYEREFDLTDTTLSINNDGEICMVNCNCRVFQKGPRNISAPCAHILALYMMSSKFLKLDLEYHKVYKINDIMETLL
;
A
#
# COMPACT_ATOMS: atom_id res chain seq x y z
N MET A 1 -9.90 -1.20 13.34
CA MET A 1 -10.01 -0.31 14.53
C MET A 1 -11.27 0.53 14.39
N LYS A 2 -12.10 0.60 15.44
CA LYS A 2 -13.27 1.50 15.46
C LYS A 2 -12.81 2.90 15.83
N VAL A 3 -12.98 3.85 14.93
CA VAL A 3 -12.70 5.26 15.20
C VAL A 3 -14.03 6.02 15.11
N ASN A 4 -14.32 6.79 16.15
CA ASN A 4 -15.49 7.67 16.16
C ASN A 4 -15.03 9.04 15.69
N TYR A 5 -15.57 9.48 14.56
CA TYR A 5 -15.36 10.83 14.06
C TYR A 5 -16.63 11.63 14.23
N ASP A 6 -16.44 12.91 14.51
CA ASP A 6 -17.52 13.80 14.86
C ASP A 6 -17.50 15.01 13.91
N TYR A 7 -18.60 15.27 13.23
CA TYR A 7 -18.70 16.33 12.23
C TYR A 7 -19.82 17.30 12.57
N ALA A 8 -19.55 18.61 12.46
CA ALA A 8 -20.56 19.65 12.64
C ALA A 8 -21.71 19.53 11.62
N SER A 9 -21.39 19.12 10.39
CA SER A 9 -22.31 18.99 9.26
C SER A 9 -21.67 18.10 8.18
N PRO A 10 -22.42 17.55 7.21
CA PRO A 10 -21.85 16.95 6.00
C PRO A 10 -20.99 17.96 5.22
N SER A 11 -20.04 17.50 4.39
CA SER A 11 -19.36 18.36 3.42
C SER A 11 -20.35 18.81 2.33
N LEU A 12 -20.35 20.09 1.97
CA LEU A 12 -21.32 20.66 1.03
C LEU A 12 -20.63 21.55 -0.01
N CYS A 13 -21.26 21.66 -1.18
CA CYS A 13 -20.88 22.65 -2.18
C CYS A 13 -22.06 23.60 -2.37
N THR A 14 -21.87 24.89 -2.07
CA THR A 14 -22.90 25.92 -2.29
C THR A 14 -22.50 26.80 -3.47
N GLN A 15 -23.50 27.21 -4.25
CA GLN A 15 -23.30 28.15 -5.36
C GLN A 15 -24.20 29.35 -5.14
N GLU A 16 -23.58 30.52 -4.95
CA GLU A 16 -24.27 31.81 -4.82
C GLU A 16 -23.60 32.83 -5.74
N ASN A 17 -24.38 33.49 -6.60
CA ASN A 17 -23.93 34.61 -7.44
C ASN A 17 -22.57 34.38 -8.15
N ASN A 18 -22.43 33.25 -8.85
CA ASN A 18 -21.24 32.87 -9.61
C ASN A 18 -19.99 32.49 -8.78
N GLN A 19 -20.12 32.51 -7.45
CA GLN A 19 -19.14 32.00 -6.50
C GLN A 19 -19.57 30.61 -6.00
N THR A 20 -18.64 29.67 -6.03
CA THR A 20 -18.84 28.30 -5.54
C THR A 20 -18.03 28.11 -4.27
N THR A 21 -18.67 27.86 -3.14
CA THR A 21 -17.95 27.53 -1.90
C THR A 21 -17.96 26.03 -1.71
N LEU A 22 -16.77 25.43 -1.76
CA LEU A 22 -16.54 24.04 -1.41
C LEU A 22 -16.28 23.97 0.09
N GLY A 23 -17.35 23.68 0.84
CA GLY A 23 -17.33 23.51 2.28
C GLY A 23 -16.99 22.09 2.69
N LEU A 24 -15.82 21.90 3.27
CA LEU A 24 -15.35 20.63 3.81
C LEU A 24 -15.47 20.66 5.33
N SER A 25 -16.26 19.76 5.88
CA SER A 25 -16.50 19.71 7.31
C SER A 25 -15.38 18.92 8.00
N PRO A 26 -14.58 19.55 8.87
CA PRO A 26 -13.52 18.86 9.58
C PRO A 26 -14.09 18.02 10.73
N ASP A 27 -13.36 16.96 11.07
CA ASP A 27 -13.57 16.15 12.26
C ASP A 27 -13.25 16.94 13.54
N LEU A 28 -14.28 17.19 14.34
CA LEU A 28 -14.28 17.93 15.60
C LEU A 28 -13.68 17.15 16.76
N SER A 29 -13.59 15.83 16.66
CA SER A 29 -13.01 14.99 17.73
C SER A 29 -11.50 15.19 17.91
N ARG A 30 -10.87 15.93 16.98
CA ARG A 30 -9.43 16.20 16.99
C ARG A 30 -9.08 17.42 17.82
N SER A 31 -7.90 17.38 18.44
CA SER A 31 -7.37 18.49 19.22
C SER A 31 -6.98 19.69 18.34
N GLU A 32 -6.41 19.42 17.16
CA GLU A 32 -6.09 20.44 16.15
C GLU A 32 -7.35 20.76 15.35
N GLN A 33 -8.13 21.74 15.82
CA GLN A 33 -9.31 22.26 15.11
C GLN A 33 -8.88 23.02 13.85
N VAL A 34 -8.66 22.30 12.75
CA VAL A 34 -8.14 22.84 11.48
C VAL A 34 -9.11 23.82 10.86
N SER A 35 -8.60 24.95 10.38
CA SER A 35 -9.38 25.89 9.57
C SER A 35 -8.59 26.39 8.37
N PHE A 36 -9.25 26.49 7.23
CA PHE A 36 -8.66 26.98 5.99
C PHE A 36 -9.73 27.70 5.17
N LEU A 37 -9.42 28.89 4.66
CA LEU A 37 -10.32 29.62 3.78
C LEU A 37 -9.52 30.33 2.70
N GLY A 38 -9.62 29.84 1.47
CA GLY A 38 -8.87 30.39 0.34
C GLY A 38 -9.61 30.22 -0.98
N ARG A 39 -9.53 31.24 -1.84
CA ARG A 39 -10.03 31.19 -3.21
C ARG A 39 -8.98 30.54 -4.12
N LEU A 40 -9.40 29.57 -4.93
CA LEU A 40 -8.54 28.87 -5.90
C LEU A 40 -8.30 29.73 -7.14
N LYS A 41 -7.05 29.80 -7.61
CA LYS A 41 -6.69 30.47 -8.86
C LYS A 41 -7.04 29.62 -10.09
N HIS A 42 -6.86 28.30 -10.00
CA HIS A 42 -7.04 27.34 -11.09
C HIS A 42 -8.06 26.24 -10.70
N PRO A 43 -9.35 26.57 -10.62
CA PRO A 43 -10.39 25.65 -10.13
C PRO A 43 -10.57 24.37 -10.98
N LEU A 44 -10.31 24.44 -12.29
CA LEU A 44 -10.43 23.28 -13.18
C LEU A 44 -9.34 22.23 -12.95
N ILE A 45 -8.10 22.67 -12.70
CA ILE A 45 -6.99 21.78 -12.39
C ILE A 45 -7.26 21.08 -11.05
N PHE A 46 -7.72 21.83 -10.05
CA PHE A 46 -8.13 21.30 -8.76
C PHE A 46 -9.25 20.27 -8.87
N ARG A 47 -10.29 20.57 -9.65
CA ARG A 47 -11.41 19.66 -9.92
C ARG A 47 -10.89 18.31 -10.42
N ASP A 48 -10.14 18.33 -11.52
CA ASP A 48 -9.71 17.09 -12.18
C ASP A 48 -8.72 16.30 -11.31
N ALA A 49 -7.85 16.98 -10.57
CA ALA A 49 -6.95 16.36 -9.60
C ALA A 49 -7.70 15.68 -8.44
N MET A 50 -8.73 16.32 -7.89
CA MET A 50 -9.55 15.75 -6.81
C MET A 50 -10.45 14.61 -7.29
N LEU A 51 -11.03 14.72 -8.49
CA LEU A 51 -11.78 13.61 -9.11
C LEU A 51 -10.86 12.41 -9.40
N MET A 52 -9.59 12.68 -9.70
CA MET A 52 -8.57 11.64 -9.84
C MET A 52 -8.23 10.98 -8.51
N LEU A 53 -8.08 11.75 -7.43
CA LEU A 53 -7.91 11.21 -6.09
C LEU A 53 -9.11 10.32 -5.70
N ARG A 54 -10.33 10.74 -6.01
CA ARG A 54 -11.54 9.90 -5.85
C ARG A 54 -11.45 8.60 -6.64
N GLN A 55 -11.01 8.66 -7.90
CA GLN A 55 -10.86 7.48 -8.74
C GLN A 55 -9.87 6.46 -8.14
N ILE A 56 -8.83 6.94 -7.45
CA ILE A 56 -7.91 6.10 -6.66
C ILE A 56 -8.66 5.47 -5.49
N VAL A 57 -9.39 6.25 -4.69
CA VAL A 57 -10.14 5.76 -3.52
C VAL A 57 -11.07 4.61 -3.89
N ILE A 58 -11.86 4.77 -4.96
CA ILE A 58 -12.84 3.76 -5.39
C ILE A 58 -12.21 2.59 -6.17
N SER A 59 -10.91 2.65 -6.50
CA SER A 59 -10.28 1.61 -7.29
C SER A 59 -10.11 0.32 -6.48
N ASP A 60 -10.40 -0.81 -7.12
CA ASP A 60 -10.21 -2.14 -6.57
C ASP A 60 -9.70 -3.07 -7.68
N ALA A 61 -8.45 -3.53 -7.58
CA ALA A 61 -7.86 -4.47 -8.52
C ALA A 61 -7.97 -5.94 -8.07
N ARG A 62 -8.68 -6.22 -6.96
CA ARG A 62 -8.93 -7.61 -6.54
C ARG A 62 -9.75 -8.31 -7.62
N PRO A 63 -9.42 -9.57 -7.98
CA PRO A 63 -10.22 -10.32 -8.92
C PRO A 63 -11.63 -10.49 -8.33
N ALA A 64 -12.61 -9.83 -8.94
CA ALA A 64 -14.01 -10.02 -8.59
C ALA A 64 -14.31 -11.52 -8.65
N LYS A 65 -14.78 -12.08 -7.54
CA LYS A 65 -15.18 -13.49 -7.48
C LYS A 65 -16.35 -13.65 -8.44
N LYS A 66 -16.07 -14.14 -9.66
CA LYS A 66 -17.13 -14.49 -10.61
C LYS A 66 -17.99 -15.57 -9.95
N GLU A 67 -19.26 -15.26 -9.72
CA GLU A 67 -20.25 -16.30 -9.42
C GLU A 67 -20.29 -17.25 -10.63
N ARG A 68 -19.89 -18.50 -10.44
CA ARG A 68 -19.79 -19.50 -11.52
C ARG A 68 -20.98 -20.43 -11.51
N VAL A 69 -22.19 -19.87 -11.53
CA VAL A 69 -23.44 -20.64 -11.48
C VAL A 69 -23.45 -21.71 -12.58
N GLU A 70 -23.04 -21.36 -13.80
CA GLU A 70 -22.96 -22.28 -14.95
C GLU A 70 -21.92 -23.41 -14.79
N PHE A 71 -20.82 -23.18 -14.05
CA PHE A 71 -19.82 -24.24 -13.81
C PHE A 71 -20.35 -25.29 -12.84
N PHE A 72 -21.09 -24.86 -11.81
CA PHE A 72 -21.71 -25.78 -10.86
C PHE A 72 -22.81 -26.60 -11.54
N ASP A 73 -23.65 -25.96 -12.38
CA ASP A 73 -24.63 -26.65 -13.23
C ASP A 73 -24.00 -27.68 -14.18
N TRP A 74 -22.87 -27.35 -14.81
CA TRP A 74 -22.14 -28.29 -15.65
C TRP A 74 -21.52 -29.44 -14.83
N LEU A 75 -20.96 -29.14 -13.66
CA LEU A 75 -20.34 -30.13 -12.77
C LEU A 75 -21.37 -31.18 -12.33
N ASP A 76 -22.56 -30.73 -11.95
CA ASP A 76 -23.66 -31.61 -11.54
C ASP A 76 -24.10 -32.53 -12.70
N ARG A 77 -24.24 -31.98 -13.92
CA ARG A 77 -24.54 -32.78 -15.12
C ARG A 77 -23.44 -33.77 -15.50
N GLU A 78 -22.17 -33.41 -15.31
CA GLU A 78 -21.04 -34.29 -15.61
C GLU A 78 -20.92 -35.41 -14.56
N ILE A 79 -21.24 -35.11 -13.29
CA ILE A 79 -21.38 -36.12 -12.23
C ILE A 79 -22.49 -37.10 -12.61
N GLU A 80 -23.68 -36.62 -12.97
CA GLU A 80 -24.80 -37.46 -13.43
C GLU A 80 -24.39 -38.33 -14.64
N ARG A 81 -23.74 -37.74 -15.64
CA ARG A 81 -23.26 -38.46 -16.83
C ARG A 81 -22.26 -39.57 -16.47
N ARG A 82 -21.33 -39.30 -15.55
CA ARG A 82 -20.33 -40.29 -15.11
C ARG A 82 -20.95 -41.40 -14.29
N VAL A 83 -21.94 -41.11 -13.46
CA VAL A 83 -22.73 -42.12 -12.75
C VAL A 83 -23.40 -43.08 -13.75
N VAL A 84 -24.00 -42.54 -14.82
CA VAL A 84 -24.61 -43.34 -15.90
C VAL A 84 -23.58 -44.16 -16.70
N LEU A 85 -22.35 -43.65 -16.89
CA LEU A 85 -21.26 -44.38 -17.54
C LEU A 85 -20.68 -45.50 -16.66
N HIS A 86 -20.62 -45.29 -15.34
CA HIS A 86 -20.09 -46.27 -14.38
C HIS A 86 -20.98 -47.51 -14.26
N ASP A 87 -22.27 -47.37 -14.57
CA ASP A 87 -23.26 -48.45 -14.60
C ASP A 87 -22.95 -49.56 -15.63
N GLN A 88 -22.14 -49.27 -16.65
CA GLN A 88 -21.90 -50.19 -17.77
C GLN A 88 -20.65 -51.07 -17.62
N TYR A 89 -19.72 -50.77 -16.70
CA TYR A 89 -18.35 -51.33 -16.77
C TYR A 89 -17.93 -52.36 -15.70
N ALA A 90 -18.78 -52.77 -14.75
CA ALA A 90 -18.42 -53.84 -13.80
C ALA A 90 -19.63 -54.50 -13.10
N PRO A 91 -20.39 -55.40 -13.76
CA PRO A 91 -21.60 -56.00 -13.17
C PRO A 91 -21.32 -56.93 -11.98
N GLN A 92 -20.14 -57.56 -11.91
CA GLN A 92 -19.83 -58.54 -10.86
C GLN A 92 -19.43 -57.91 -9.52
N LEU A 93 -18.79 -56.73 -9.53
CA LEU A 93 -18.54 -55.95 -8.30
C LEU A 93 -19.84 -55.33 -7.76
N ARG A 94 -20.80 -55.08 -8.67
CA ARG A 94 -22.10 -54.48 -8.36
C ARG A 94 -23.00 -55.44 -7.61
N ALA A 95 -22.94 -56.75 -7.85
CA ALA A 95 -23.77 -57.71 -7.12
C ALA A 95 -23.36 -57.82 -5.64
N SER A 96 -22.05 -57.88 -5.36
CA SER A 96 -21.55 -57.91 -3.97
C SER A 96 -21.78 -56.58 -3.27
N LEU A 97 -21.49 -55.45 -3.95
CA LEU A 97 -21.75 -54.13 -3.39
C LEU A 97 -23.25 -53.85 -3.25
N SER A 98 -24.12 -54.34 -4.14
CA SER A 98 -25.57 -54.17 -4.02
C SER A 98 -26.11 -54.89 -2.80
N GLN A 99 -25.57 -56.06 -2.47
CA GLN A 99 -25.99 -56.78 -1.27
C GLN A 99 -25.54 -56.06 0.02
N ASP A 100 -24.29 -55.59 0.06
CA ASP A 100 -23.79 -54.76 1.18
C ASP A 100 -24.54 -53.41 1.25
N ILE A 101 -24.88 -52.83 0.10
CA ILE A 101 -25.65 -51.59 -0.03
C ILE A 101 -27.10 -51.82 0.41
N ASP A 102 -27.74 -52.93 0.06
CA ASP A 102 -29.12 -53.21 0.43
C ASP A 102 -29.24 -53.40 1.96
N GLU A 103 -28.30 -54.12 2.59
CA GLU A 103 -28.22 -54.23 4.05
C GLU A 103 -27.96 -52.85 4.72
N THR A 104 -27.10 -52.04 4.11
CA THR A 104 -26.80 -50.69 4.61
C THR A 104 -27.95 -49.72 4.37
N ILE A 105 -28.71 -49.85 3.27
CA ILE A 105 -29.90 -49.08 2.91
C ILE A 105 -31.04 -49.41 3.85
N GLU A 106 -31.21 -50.67 4.25
CA GLU A 106 -32.24 -51.06 5.20
C GLU A 106 -31.93 -50.49 6.60
N ALA A 107 -30.66 -50.51 7.00
CA ALA A 107 -30.19 -49.82 8.20
C ALA A 107 -30.34 -48.29 8.10
N LEU A 108 -30.05 -47.69 6.93
CA LEU A 108 -30.24 -46.26 6.65
C LEU A 108 -31.71 -45.87 6.65
N GLY A 109 -32.60 -46.67 6.07
CA GLY A 109 -34.04 -46.42 6.05
C GLY A 109 -34.62 -46.35 7.45
N SER A 110 -34.18 -47.24 8.35
CA SER A 110 -34.57 -47.18 9.77
C SER A 110 -34.10 -45.90 10.47
N LYS A 111 -32.93 -45.38 10.07
CA LYS A 111 -32.36 -44.13 10.59
C LYS A 111 -32.98 -42.89 9.93
N ASP A 112 -33.33 -42.96 8.66
CA ASP A 112 -33.99 -41.91 7.91
C ASP A 112 -35.43 -41.73 8.38
N ASP A 113 -36.13 -42.80 8.75
CA ASP A 113 -37.43 -42.72 9.42
C ASP A 113 -37.33 -42.04 10.80
N GLU A 114 -36.25 -42.32 11.53
CA GLU A 114 -35.96 -41.71 12.84
C GLU A 114 -35.62 -40.21 12.66
N ILE A 115 -34.82 -39.87 11.65
CA ILE A 115 -34.47 -38.50 11.27
C ILE A 115 -35.71 -37.75 10.76
N ALA A 116 -36.57 -38.37 9.96
CA ALA A 116 -37.80 -37.77 9.45
C ALA A 116 -38.75 -37.41 10.61
N LYS A 117 -38.92 -38.32 11.58
CA LYS A 117 -39.67 -38.04 12.81
C LYS A 117 -39.06 -36.90 13.61
N LEU A 118 -37.72 -36.88 13.77
CA LEU A 118 -37.03 -35.78 14.47
C LEU A 118 -37.10 -34.45 13.70
N LEU A 119 -37.12 -34.48 12.37
CA LEU A 119 -37.28 -33.30 11.51
C LEU A 119 -38.71 -32.76 11.58
N GLU A 120 -39.72 -33.63 11.64
CA GLU A 120 -41.11 -33.22 11.88
C GLU A 120 -41.26 -32.57 13.26
N VAL A 121 -40.70 -33.18 14.30
CA VAL A 121 -40.70 -32.60 15.66
C VAL A 121 -39.94 -31.26 15.67
N LYS A 122 -38.79 -31.17 15.01
CA LYS A 122 -38.02 -29.91 14.88
C LYS A 122 -38.79 -28.86 14.08
N ALA A 123 -39.50 -29.24 13.02
CA ALA A 123 -40.28 -28.32 12.20
C ALA A 123 -41.53 -27.83 12.95
N ALA A 124 -42.17 -28.69 13.75
CA ALA A 124 -43.26 -28.33 14.65
C ALA A 124 -42.78 -27.34 15.72
N LEU A 125 -41.67 -27.67 16.41
CA LEU A 125 -41.04 -26.78 17.40
C LEU A 125 -40.59 -25.45 16.78
N LYS A 126 -40.04 -25.47 15.56
CA LYS A 126 -39.64 -24.25 14.84
C LYS A 126 -40.85 -23.42 14.44
N LYS A 127 -41.98 -24.03 14.06
CA LYS A 127 -43.23 -23.30 13.79
C LYS A 127 -43.79 -22.67 15.06
N GLU A 128 -43.70 -23.33 16.21
CA GLU A 128 -44.10 -22.77 17.50
C GLU A 128 -43.17 -21.62 17.93
N ILE A 129 -41.85 -21.79 17.76
CA ILE A 129 -40.86 -20.73 17.99
C ILE A 129 -41.12 -19.54 17.06
N ASP A 130 -41.24 -19.75 15.75
CA ASP A 130 -41.51 -18.71 14.75
C ASP A 130 -42.88 -18.03 14.95
N ALA A 131 -43.85 -18.69 15.60
CA ALA A 131 -45.14 -18.10 15.96
C ALA A 131 -45.06 -17.26 17.24
N SER A 132 -44.14 -17.58 18.15
CA SER A 132 -43.79 -16.79 19.35
C SER A 132 -42.77 -15.69 19.08
N ASP A 133 -42.07 -15.75 17.93
CA ASP A 133 -40.96 -14.88 17.59
C ASP A 133 -41.46 -13.53 17.09
N THR A 134 -41.61 -12.61 18.03
CA THR A 134 -41.97 -11.20 17.79
C THR A 134 -40.98 -10.45 16.89
N TRP A 135 -39.82 -11.04 16.56
CA TRP A 135 -38.73 -10.42 15.80
C TRP A 135 -38.67 -10.89 14.33
N LYS A 136 -39.58 -11.77 13.90
CA LYS A 136 -39.66 -12.21 12.50
C LYS A 136 -39.90 -11.06 11.53
N ASP A 137 -40.74 -10.10 11.93
CA ASP A 137 -40.97 -8.87 11.17
C ASP A 137 -39.76 -7.93 11.26
N TYR A 138 -39.03 -7.91 12.38
CA TYR A 138 -37.79 -7.15 12.55
C TYR A 138 -36.71 -7.58 11.54
N TYR A 139 -36.43 -8.88 11.39
CA TYR A 139 -35.42 -9.34 10.43
C TYR A 139 -35.81 -9.11 8.97
N LYS A 140 -37.11 -9.11 8.66
CA LYS A 140 -37.63 -8.84 7.31
C LYS A 140 -37.56 -7.34 7.01
N LEU A 141 -37.88 -6.50 7.99
CA LEU A 141 -37.70 -5.05 7.95
C LEU A 141 -36.22 -4.68 7.86
N GLU A 142 -35.34 -5.34 8.61
CA GLU A 142 -33.89 -5.14 8.56
C GLU A 142 -33.35 -5.46 7.16
N ARG A 143 -33.75 -6.60 6.58
CA ARG A 143 -33.29 -7.00 5.24
C ARG A 143 -33.78 -6.04 4.15
N SER A 144 -35.04 -5.61 4.25
CA SER A 144 -35.61 -4.62 3.32
C SER A 144 -35.06 -3.21 3.55
N PHE A 145 -34.70 -2.85 4.78
CA PHE A 145 -33.96 -1.65 5.14
C PHE A 145 -32.55 -1.64 4.53
N TRP A 146 -31.79 -2.73 4.67
CA TRP A 146 -30.47 -2.85 4.02
C TRP A 146 -30.56 -2.85 2.50
N GLN A 147 -31.59 -3.47 1.92
CA GLN A 147 -31.82 -3.46 0.48
C GLN A 147 -32.26 -2.07 -0.03
N TYR A 148 -33.03 -1.35 0.77
CA TYR A 148 -33.38 0.06 0.51
C TYR A 148 -32.14 0.95 0.61
N ILE A 149 -31.32 0.84 1.67
CA ILE A 149 -30.05 1.57 1.80
C ILE A 149 -29.14 1.32 0.60
N LYS A 150 -28.96 0.05 0.20
CA LYS A 150 -28.17 -0.32 -0.98
C LYS A 150 -28.67 0.36 -2.27
N ASN A 151 -29.98 0.56 -2.40
CA ASN A 151 -30.60 1.13 -3.60
C ASN A 151 -30.70 2.67 -3.56
N LYS A 152 -30.76 3.29 -2.38
CA LYS A 152 -30.97 4.73 -2.20
C LYS A 152 -29.70 5.51 -1.87
N ASP A 153 -28.79 4.93 -1.09
CA ASP A 153 -27.51 5.50 -0.66
C ASP A 153 -26.39 4.48 -0.88
N LEU A 154 -25.96 4.33 -2.14
CA LEU A 154 -24.67 3.74 -2.49
C LEU A 154 -23.49 4.47 -1.79
N ASP A 155 -23.73 5.70 -1.31
CA ASP A 155 -22.79 6.56 -0.58
C ASP A 155 -22.41 6.02 0.80
N LEU A 156 -23.24 5.15 1.41
CA LEU A 156 -22.92 4.46 2.67
C LEU A 156 -21.95 3.28 2.48
N TRP A 157 -21.61 2.95 1.23
CA TRP A 157 -20.71 1.84 0.93
C TRP A 157 -19.25 2.29 1.09
N PHE A 158 -18.76 2.24 2.33
CA PHE A 158 -17.36 2.41 2.78
C PHE A 158 -16.43 3.11 1.77
N VAL A 159 -16.69 4.38 1.47
CA VAL A 159 -15.65 5.25 0.91
C VAL A 159 -14.77 5.64 2.09
N LEU A 160 -13.51 5.19 2.08
CA LEU A 160 -12.54 5.64 3.09
C LEU A 160 -12.28 7.13 2.84
N ASP A 161 -12.67 7.94 3.82
CA ASP A 161 -12.59 9.39 3.78
C ASP A 161 -11.12 9.84 3.61
N PRO A 162 -10.78 10.64 2.58
CA PRO A 162 -9.43 11.14 2.41
C PRO A 162 -9.03 12.05 3.58
N VAL A 163 -7.73 12.07 3.85
CA VAL A 163 -7.13 12.85 4.93
C VAL A 163 -6.66 14.18 4.34
N ILE A 164 -7.04 15.29 4.98
CA ILE A 164 -6.53 16.62 4.64
C ILE A 164 -5.51 17.04 5.68
N THR A 165 -4.42 17.61 5.21
CA THR A 165 -3.46 18.29 6.07
C THR A 165 -3.21 19.69 5.57
N VAL A 166 -3.35 20.66 6.47
CA VAL A 166 -3.05 22.07 6.22
C VAL A 166 -1.71 22.37 6.88
N HIS A 167 -0.68 22.59 6.06
CA HIS A 167 0.64 23.04 6.47
C HIS A 167 0.82 24.55 6.18
N GLU A 168 1.95 25.10 6.61
CA GLU A 168 2.26 26.53 6.41
C GLU A 168 2.46 26.88 4.93
N ASP A 169 2.95 25.91 4.16
CA ASP A 169 3.41 26.02 2.78
C ASP A 169 2.48 25.31 1.77
N GLN A 170 1.77 24.25 2.16
CA GLN A 170 0.88 23.51 1.27
C GLN A 170 -0.38 22.95 1.97
N VAL A 171 -1.41 22.67 1.18
CA VAL A 171 -2.58 21.86 1.59
C VAL A 171 -2.49 20.52 0.86
N SER A 172 -2.50 19.41 1.60
CA SER A 172 -2.38 18.07 1.04
C SER A 172 -3.62 17.21 1.29
N PHE A 173 -4.04 16.47 0.27
CA PHE A 173 -5.13 15.50 0.33
C PHE A 173 -4.58 14.10 0.06
N GLU A 174 -4.77 13.18 1.01
CA GLU A 174 -4.14 11.87 1.02
C GLU A 174 -5.20 10.76 1.03
N ALA A 175 -5.03 9.75 0.18
CA ALA A 175 -5.99 8.66 0.07
C ALA A 175 -5.36 7.35 -0.43
N PHE A 176 -6.08 6.24 -0.23
CA PHE A 176 -5.70 4.90 -0.66
C PHE A 176 -6.85 4.23 -1.38
N SER A 177 -6.53 3.29 -2.28
CA SER A 177 -7.51 2.42 -2.91
C SER A 177 -8.13 1.41 -1.95
N LEU A 178 -9.32 0.91 -2.27
CA LEU A 178 -10.03 -0.13 -1.51
C LEU A 178 -9.23 -1.44 -1.37
N ASP A 179 -8.32 -1.70 -2.31
CA ASP A 179 -7.44 -2.88 -2.31
C ASP A 179 -6.04 -2.61 -1.72
N GLU A 180 -5.81 -1.40 -1.21
CA GLU A 180 -4.56 -0.97 -0.58
C GLU A 180 -3.34 -1.19 -1.48
N SER A 181 -3.51 -1.02 -2.80
CA SER A 181 -2.43 -1.19 -3.79
C SER A 181 -2.00 0.11 -4.46
N ILE A 182 -2.83 1.15 -4.37
CA ILE A 182 -2.59 2.48 -4.92
C ILE A 182 -2.74 3.51 -3.81
N TYR A 183 -1.70 4.32 -3.65
CA TYR A 183 -1.66 5.49 -2.80
C TYR A 183 -1.76 6.74 -3.67
N GLY A 184 -2.53 7.74 -3.24
CA GLY A 184 -2.63 9.03 -3.90
C GLY A 184 -2.46 10.16 -2.91
N ILE A 185 -1.61 11.13 -3.23
CA ILE A 185 -1.50 12.38 -2.49
C ILE A 185 -1.51 13.56 -3.47
N LEU A 186 -2.45 14.49 -3.27
CA LEU A 186 -2.51 15.76 -3.97
C LEU A 186 -1.93 16.84 -3.06
N SER A 187 -0.77 17.38 -3.44
CA SER A 187 -0.13 18.51 -2.76
C SER A 187 -0.44 19.79 -3.52
N ILE A 188 -1.00 20.78 -2.84
CA ILE A 188 -1.36 22.08 -3.41
C ILE A 188 -0.55 23.15 -2.70
N ASP A 189 0.34 23.82 -3.45
CA ASP A 189 1.17 24.88 -2.91
C ASP A 189 0.27 26.04 -2.49
N LYS A 190 0.58 26.68 -1.35
CA LYS A 190 -0.25 27.77 -0.79
C LYS A 190 -0.43 28.95 -1.74
N GLU A 191 0.51 29.15 -2.65
CA GLU A 191 0.45 30.17 -3.70
C GLU A 191 -0.74 29.99 -4.65
N GLU A 192 -1.31 28.80 -4.73
CA GLU A 192 -2.53 28.51 -5.49
C GLU A 192 -3.77 29.19 -4.90
N PHE A 193 -3.71 29.55 -3.61
CA PHE A 193 -4.82 30.12 -2.88
C PHE A 193 -4.63 31.62 -2.67
N GLU A 194 -5.69 32.38 -2.90
CA GLU A 194 -5.85 33.71 -2.33
C GLU A 194 -6.52 33.56 -0.98
N LEU A 195 -5.72 33.68 0.09
CA LEU A 195 -6.19 33.47 1.46
C LEU A 195 -7.17 34.56 1.86
N LEU A 196 -8.34 34.13 2.32
CA LEU A 196 -9.38 35.02 2.85
C LEU A 196 -9.30 35.12 4.38
N ALA A 197 -8.67 34.14 5.04
CA ALA A 197 -8.45 34.12 6.47
C ALA A 197 -7.10 33.45 6.82
N PRO A 198 -6.50 33.75 8.00
CA PRO A 198 -5.31 33.05 8.45
C PRO A 198 -5.64 31.56 8.72
N PRO A 199 -4.92 30.62 8.10
CA PRO A 199 -5.19 29.21 8.26
C PRO A 199 -4.73 28.70 9.64
N LYS A 200 -5.52 27.83 10.25
CA LYS A 200 -5.12 27.06 11.43
C LYS A 200 -4.65 25.68 10.99
N LEU A 201 -3.37 25.43 11.22
CA LEU A 201 -2.68 24.21 10.80
C LEU A 201 -3.22 22.98 11.52
N GLY A 202 -3.16 21.85 10.83
CA GLY A 202 -3.42 20.53 11.40
C GLY A 202 -3.95 19.54 10.37
N THR A 203 -4.39 18.38 10.85
CA THR A 203 -4.90 17.29 10.01
C THR A 203 -6.35 16.99 10.35
N THR A 204 -7.20 16.77 9.35
CA THR A 204 -8.58 16.34 9.53
C THR A 204 -9.00 15.32 8.47
N ASN A 205 -10.06 14.56 8.72
CA ASN A 205 -10.70 13.72 7.71
C ASN A 205 -11.84 14.50 7.06
N ILE A 206 -12.10 14.23 5.78
CA ILE A 206 -13.25 14.80 5.08
C ILE A 206 -14.16 13.74 4.51
N ASP A 207 -15.47 13.96 4.65
CA ASP A 207 -16.46 13.14 3.96
C ASP A 207 -16.41 13.44 2.46
N PHE A 208 -15.77 12.56 1.69
CA PHE A 208 -15.70 12.68 0.23
C PHE A 208 -16.83 11.89 -0.43
N SER A 209 -18.04 12.39 -0.26
CA SER A 209 -19.26 11.76 -0.79
C SER A 209 -19.34 11.84 -2.32
N TYR A 210 -20.13 10.95 -2.92
CA TYR A 210 -20.43 11.02 -4.36
C TYR A 210 -21.09 12.35 -4.75
N LYS A 211 -21.96 12.88 -3.89
CA LYS A 211 -22.59 14.19 -4.07
C LYS A 211 -21.55 15.30 -4.19
N LEU A 212 -20.57 15.34 -3.28
CA LEU A 212 -19.47 16.31 -3.34
C LEU A 212 -18.72 16.20 -4.67
N ALA A 213 -18.42 14.98 -5.12
CA ALA A 213 -17.75 14.75 -6.41
C ALA A 213 -18.58 15.25 -7.61
N GLN A 214 -19.89 15.00 -7.63
CA GLN A 214 -20.78 15.49 -8.69
C GLN A 214 -20.84 17.03 -8.73
N GLU A 215 -20.85 17.68 -7.56
CA GLU A 215 -20.81 19.15 -7.51
C GLU A 215 -19.47 19.70 -7.99
N MET A 216 -18.35 19.02 -7.70
CA MET A 216 -17.04 19.37 -8.26
C MET A 216 -17.00 19.22 -9.79
N GLU A 217 -17.61 18.17 -10.37
CA GLU A 217 -17.71 18.00 -11.83
C GLU A 217 -18.41 19.19 -12.53
N ARG A 218 -19.26 19.91 -11.81
CA ARG A 218 -19.95 21.10 -12.32
C ARG A 218 -19.09 22.35 -12.34
N PHE A 219 -17.87 22.34 -11.79
CA PHE A 219 -16.98 23.50 -11.86
C PHE A 219 -16.69 23.88 -13.31
N ARG A 220 -16.71 25.19 -13.57
CA ARG A 220 -16.44 25.81 -14.87
C ARG A 220 -15.36 26.88 -14.70
N THR A 221 -14.76 27.30 -15.83
CA THR A 221 -13.66 28.28 -15.84
C THR A 221 -14.05 29.64 -15.23
N TYR A 222 -15.33 30.01 -15.30
CA TYR A 222 -15.83 31.29 -14.80
C TYR A 222 -16.35 31.22 -13.36
N ASN A 223 -16.30 30.05 -12.71
CA ASN A 223 -16.73 29.90 -11.32
C ASN A 223 -15.57 30.28 -10.39
N ASP A 224 -15.79 31.24 -9.51
CA ASP A 224 -14.85 31.52 -8.41
C ASP A 224 -15.04 30.45 -7.34
N VAL A 225 -14.07 29.54 -7.19
CA VAL A 225 -14.16 28.45 -6.21
C VAL A 225 -13.41 28.82 -4.93
N VAL A 226 -14.11 28.84 -3.81
CA VAL A 226 -13.53 29.01 -2.47
C VAL A 226 -13.48 27.67 -1.77
N LEU A 227 -12.28 27.25 -1.37
CA LEU A 227 -12.08 26.11 -0.50
C LEU A 227 -12.22 26.57 0.96
N SER A 228 -13.19 26.01 1.67
CA SER A 228 -13.45 26.31 3.08
C SER A 228 -13.40 25.04 3.91
N VAL A 229 -12.54 25.00 4.91
CA VAL A 229 -12.50 24.01 5.98
C VAL A 229 -12.81 24.76 7.26
N ASN A 230 -13.99 24.53 7.85
CA ASN A 230 -14.45 25.29 9.00
C ASN A 230 -14.97 24.37 10.13
N PRO A 231 -14.36 24.39 11.33
CA PRO A 231 -14.86 23.67 12.50
C PRO A 231 -16.26 24.09 12.95
N GLY A 232 -16.69 25.33 12.64
CA GLY A 232 -18.03 25.81 12.99
C GLY A 232 -19.16 25.18 12.17
N GLY A 233 -18.85 24.32 11.19
CA GLY A 233 -19.82 23.76 10.24
C GLY A 233 -20.29 24.78 9.21
N PHE A 234 -21.18 24.32 8.32
CA PHE A 234 -21.78 25.15 7.26
C PHE A 234 -23.28 25.27 7.51
N THR A 235 -23.75 26.49 7.79
CA THR A 235 -25.17 26.78 7.92
C THR A 235 -25.75 27.08 6.54
N VAL A 236 -26.65 26.22 6.06
CA VAL A 236 -27.50 26.55 4.91
C VAL A 236 -28.52 27.60 5.40
N ALA A 237 -28.79 28.64 4.61
CA ALA A 237 -29.75 29.70 4.94
C ALA A 237 -31.23 29.23 5.04
N SER A 238 -31.48 27.93 5.08
CA SER A 238 -32.77 27.35 5.45
C SER A 238 -32.71 27.08 6.95
N GLY A 239 -33.62 27.66 7.75
CA GLY A 239 -33.62 27.68 9.22
C GLY A 239 -33.77 26.33 9.95
N VAL A 240 -33.14 25.27 9.44
CA VAL A 240 -32.93 23.98 10.08
C VAL A 240 -31.51 23.98 10.61
N LEU A 241 -31.34 23.84 11.93
CA LEU A 241 -30.02 23.65 12.54
C LEU A 241 -29.30 22.48 11.83
N PRO A 242 -28.03 22.63 11.41
CA PRO A 242 -27.27 21.52 10.87
C PRO A 242 -27.21 20.42 11.94
N GLU A 243 -27.71 19.24 11.58
CA GLU A 243 -27.73 18.08 12.46
C GLU A 243 -26.30 17.59 12.63
N HIS A 244 -25.82 17.60 13.87
CA HIS A 244 -24.52 17.09 14.25
C HIS A 244 -24.41 15.61 13.87
N LEU A 245 -23.39 15.25 13.09
CA LEU A 245 -23.26 13.93 12.47
C LEU A 245 -22.09 13.17 13.08
N GLU A 246 -22.39 12.21 13.95
CA GLU A 246 -21.41 11.23 14.42
C GLU A 246 -21.28 10.08 13.40
N LYS A 247 -20.11 9.93 12.77
CA LYS A 247 -19.82 8.83 11.83
C LYS A 247 -18.87 7.83 12.49
N LYS A 248 -19.36 6.62 12.74
CA LYS A 248 -18.53 5.49 13.20
C LYS A 248 -17.88 4.85 11.98
N ILE A 249 -16.55 4.98 11.86
CA ILE A 249 -15.80 4.41 10.74
C ILE A 249 -14.96 3.23 11.27
N ASP A 250 -15.15 2.07 10.63
CA ASP A 250 -14.26 0.92 10.80
C ASP A 250 -13.06 1.09 9.86
N LEU A 251 -11.96 1.67 10.37
CA LEU A 251 -10.72 1.75 9.62
C LEU A 251 -10.00 0.38 9.63
N PRO A 252 -9.69 -0.21 8.47
CA PRO A 252 -8.88 -1.42 8.40
C PRO A 252 -7.49 -1.17 8.99
N GLU A 253 -6.99 -2.11 9.79
CA GLU A 253 -5.64 -2.03 10.37
C GLU A 253 -4.55 -2.06 9.29
N THR A 254 -4.84 -2.74 8.19
CA THR A 254 -4.00 -2.86 7.00
C THR A 254 -3.79 -1.51 6.32
N TRP A 255 -4.80 -0.63 6.36
CA TRP A 255 -4.75 0.73 5.82
C TRP A 255 -3.73 1.62 6.58
N ILE A 256 -3.76 1.57 7.91
CA ILE A 256 -2.81 2.28 8.78
C ILE A 256 -1.38 1.82 8.48
N LYS A 257 -1.16 0.50 8.39
CA LYS A 257 0.13 -0.07 8.02
C LYS A 257 0.57 0.38 6.63
N GLY A 258 -0.37 0.49 5.68
CA GLY A 258 -0.13 0.99 4.32
C GLY A 258 0.53 2.37 4.28
N PHE A 259 -0.03 3.37 4.97
CA PHE A 259 0.55 4.74 4.99
C PHE A 259 2.01 4.78 5.45
N ASN A 260 2.30 4.01 6.50
CA ASN A 260 3.64 3.92 7.04
C ASN A 260 4.60 3.32 5.99
N GLN A 261 4.23 2.19 5.37
CA GLN A 261 5.07 1.51 4.39
C GLN A 261 5.29 2.35 3.13
N VAL A 262 4.28 3.11 2.71
CA VAL A 262 4.42 4.07 1.60
C VAL A 262 5.44 5.15 1.94
N SER A 263 5.36 5.75 3.13
CA SER A 263 6.33 6.78 3.56
C SER A 263 7.74 6.21 3.66
N ALA A 264 7.89 4.99 4.18
CA ALA A 264 9.18 4.31 4.23
C ALA A 264 9.76 4.06 2.83
N ALA A 265 8.96 3.53 1.91
CA ALA A 265 9.41 3.30 0.53
C ALA A 265 9.70 4.60 -0.23
N ALA A 266 8.89 5.65 -0.04
CA ALA A 266 9.10 6.95 -0.69
C ALA A 266 10.44 7.58 -0.27
N SER A 267 10.90 7.31 0.96
CA SER A 267 12.18 7.77 1.50
C SER A 267 13.40 7.02 0.96
N LEU A 268 13.21 5.90 0.25
CA LEU A 268 14.30 5.16 -0.37
C LEU A 268 14.82 5.88 -1.62
N ASP A 269 16.12 5.72 -1.88
CA ASP A 269 16.73 6.16 -3.13
C ASP A 269 16.29 5.25 -4.29
N GLY A 270 16.22 5.81 -5.49
CA GLY A 270 15.88 5.07 -6.70
C GLY A 270 16.01 5.94 -7.94
N LEU A 271 15.87 5.31 -9.11
CA LEU A 271 15.97 6.00 -10.37
C LEU A 271 14.77 6.91 -10.64
N GLU A 272 15.02 8.20 -10.85
CA GLU A 272 14.01 9.18 -11.29
C GLU A 272 14.10 9.41 -12.80
N LEU A 273 12.95 9.35 -13.48
CA LEU A 273 12.79 9.60 -14.91
C LEU A 273 11.75 10.68 -15.13
N ASP A 274 12.12 11.77 -15.81
CA ASP A 274 11.20 12.85 -16.16
C ASP A 274 10.63 12.62 -17.56
N LEU A 275 9.38 12.18 -17.63
CA LEU A 275 8.68 11.87 -18.87
C LEU A 275 7.84 13.06 -19.36
N SER A 276 7.78 13.22 -20.68
CA SER A 276 6.83 14.13 -21.31
C SER A 276 5.40 13.59 -21.24
N PRO A 277 4.36 14.45 -21.30
CA PRO A 277 2.97 14.00 -21.37
C PRO A 277 2.68 13.12 -22.60
N ILE A 278 3.38 13.34 -23.71
CA ILE A 278 3.27 12.55 -24.94
C ILE A 278 3.79 11.13 -24.71
N ASP A 279 4.96 11.00 -24.09
CA ASP A 279 5.54 9.70 -23.75
C ASP A 279 4.61 8.91 -22.82
N PHE A 280 4.04 9.59 -21.81
CA PHE A 280 3.09 8.97 -20.90
C PHE A 280 1.80 8.53 -21.62
N TYR A 281 1.31 9.35 -22.56
CA TYR A 281 0.18 9.00 -23.42
C TYR A 281 0.44 7.74 -24.24
N ASP A 282 1.61 7.61 -24.86
CA ASP A 282 1.94 6.45 -25.68
C ASP A 282 1.95 5.15 -24.85
N ILE A 283 2.50 5.22 -23.63
CA ILE A 283 2.45 4.12 -22.66
C ILE A 283 0.99 3.75 -22.33
N CYS A 284 0.16 4.72 -21.95
CA CYS A 284 -1.25 4.48 -21.61
C CYS A 284 -2.06 3.93 -22.80
N SER A 285 -1.86 4.49 -23.99
CA SER A 285 -2.51 4.09 -25.24
C SER A 285 -2.19 2.63 -25.57
N PHE A 286 -0.92 2.22 -25.44
CA PHE A 286 -0.52 0.83 -25.63
C PHE A 286 -1.21 -0.11 -24.62
N LEU A 287 -1.21 0.25 -23.34
CA LEU A 287 -1.78 -0.53 -22.24
C LEU A 287 -3.31 -0.68 -22.32
N LYS A 288 -4.01 0.29 -22.91
CA LYS A 288 -5.44 0.22 -23.20
C LYS A 288 -5.76 -0.79 -24.29
N ARG A 289 -5.02 -0.72 -25.40
CA ARG A 289 -5.23 -1.57 -26.58
C ARG A 289 -4.87 -3.04 -26.30
N HIS A 290 -3.89 -3.29 -25.43
CA HIS A 290 -3.34 -4.63 -25.23
C HIS A 290 -3.54 -5.14 -23.80
N LYS A 291 -4.40 -6.15 -23.64
CA LYS A 291 -4.60 -6.85 -22.36
C LYS A 291 -3.81 -8.16 -22.34
N ALA A 292 -2.83 -8.28 -21.44
CA ALA A 292 -2.02 -9.48 -21.36
C ALA A 292 -2.74 -10.62 -20.62
N HIS A 293 -2.91 -11.75 -21.30
CA HIS A 293 -3.50 -12.97 -20.76
C HIS A 293 -2.47 -14.06 -20.46
N LYS A 294 -1.27 -13.99 -21.05
CA LYS A 294 -0.16 -14.94 -20.83
C LYS A 294 0.99 -14.27 -20.08
N SER A 295 1.73 -15.06 -19.32
CA SER A 295 2.97 -14.62 -18.67
C SER A 295 4.15 -14.76 -19.64
N PRO A 296 5.22 -13.95 -19.52
CA PRO A 296 5.43 -12.87 -18.54
C PRO A 296 4.59 -11.60 -18.79
N ARG A 297 4.23 -10.86 -17.72
CA ARG A 297 3.35 -9.66 -17.78
C ARG A 297 4.00 -8.39 -17.21
N TYR A 298 5.31 -8.25 -17.38
CA TYR A 298 6.03 -7.05 -16.95
C TYR A 298 6.21 -6.05 -18.10
N MET A 299 6.59 -4.84 -17.74
CA MET A 299 7.07 -3.78 -18.62
C MET A 299 8.56 -3.63 -18.34
N LYS A 300 9.40 -3.87 -19.36
CA LYS A 300 10.86 -3.78 -19.23
C LYS A 300 11.33 -2.44 -19.78
N TRP A 301 11.92 -1.60 -18.93
CA TRP A 301 12.55 -0.35 -19.30
C TRP A 301 14.00 -0.62 -19.62
N VAL A 302 14.41 -0.32 -20.85
CA VAL A 302 15.79 -0.39 -21.31
C VAL A 302 16.31 1.03 -21.38
N LEU A 303 17.22 1.33 -20.48
CA LEU A 303 17.74 2.67 -20.24
C LEU A 303 19.18 2.68 -20.72
N THR A 304 19.44 3.34 -21.84
CA THR A 304 20.80 3.43 -22.41
C THR A 304 21.27 4.87 -22.33
N PRO A 305 22.48 5.15 -21.80
CA PRO A 305 22.99 6.52 -21.67
C PRO A 305 22.93 7.27 -22.99
N ASN A 306 22.45 8.52 -22.96
CA ASN A 306 22.33 9.41 -24.12
C ASN A 306 21.48 8.82 -25.27
N LYS A 307 20.59 7.89 -24.99
CA LYS A 307 19.62 7.34 -25.95
C LYS A 307 18.19 7.55 -25.45
N PRO A 308 17.21 7.58 -26.37
CA PRO A 308 15.81 7.53 -25.98
C PRO A 308 15.53 6.27 -25.15
N ILE A 309 14.64 6.42 -24.17
CA ILE A 309 14.21 5.32 -23.31
C ILE A 309 13.38 4.33 -24.15
N GLU A 310 13.68 3.03 -24.04
CA GLU A 310 12.92 1.99 -24.71
C GLU A 310 12.15 1.16 -23.70
N ILE A 311 10.87 0.90 -23.98
CA ILE A 311 10.00 0.07 -23.14
C ILE A 311 9.57 -1.16 -23.92
N VAL A 312 9.91 -2.34 -23.42
CA VAL A 312 9.48 -3.62 -23.97
C VAL A 312 8.27 -4.15 -23.19
N PHE A 313 7.14 -4.32 -23.87
CA PHE A 313 5.92 -4.83 -23.29
C PHE A 313 5.76 -6.35 -23.48
N GLU A 314 5.96 -7.12 -22.41
CA GLU A 314 5.74 -8.58 -22.42
C GLU A 314 4.26 -8.95 -22.16
N PRO A 315 3.68 -9.98 -22.78
CA PRO A 315 4.29 -11.00 -23.64
C PRO A 315 4.35 -10.61 -25.13
N PHE A 316 3.99 -9.37 -25.48
CA PHE A 316 3.81 -8.94 -26.87
C PHE A 316 5.14 -8.72 -27.59
N LYS A 317 6.24 -8.56 -26.85
CA LYS A 317 7.58 -8.21 -27.36
C LYS A 317 7.59 -6.92 -28.19
N THR A 318 6.59 -6.07 -28.01
CA THR A 318 6.51 -4.76 -28.66
C THR A 318 7.44 -3.80 -27.93
N VAL A 319 8.27 -3.10 -28.69
CA VAL A 319 9.16 -2.05 -28.19
C VAL A 319 8.52 -0.70 -28.46
N LEU A 320 8.41 0.13 -27.43
CA LEU A 320 7.99 1.52 -27.50
C LEU A 320 9.21 2.39 -27.19
N THR A 321 9.61 3.23 -28.14
CA THR A 321 10.70 4.19 -27.95
C THR A 321 10.11 5.54 -27.57
N LEU A 322 10.48 6.06 -26.40
CA LEU A 322 10.04 7.36 -25.91
C LEU A 322 10.89 8.48 -26.53
N GLN A 323 10.37 9.70 -26.51
CA GLN A 323 11.13 10.91 -26.88
C GLN A 323 12.09 11.34 -25.75
N THR A 324 11.76 11.00 -24.50
CA THR A 324 12.61 11.25 -23.34
C THR A 324 13.92 10.48 -23.44
N TYR A 325 15.03 11.20 -23.25
CA TYR A 325 16.37 10.62 -23.21
C TYR A 325 16.74 10.20 -21.78
N TYR A 326 17.45 9.08 -21.69
CA TYR A 326 18.02 8.66 -20.41
C TYR A 326 19.30 9.45 -20.10
N THR A 327 19.25 10.26 -19.05
CA THR A 327 20.36 11.11 -18.57
C THR A 327 21.34 10.39 -17.66
N GLY A 328 21.04 9.15 -17.24
CA GLY A 328 21.94 8.38 -16.40
C GLY A 328 23.19 7.93 -17.14
N SER A 329 24.28 7.76 -16.38
CA SER A 329 25.61 7.48 -16.92
C SER A 329 25.82 6.04 -17.41
N LYS A 330 24.95 5.09 -17.00
CA LYS A 330 25.13 3.64 -17.25
C LYS A 330 23.90 2.99 -17.85
N LYS A 331 24.11 1.94 -18.65
CA LYS A 331 22.98 1.15 -19.17
C LYS A 331 22.28 0.40 -18.04
N ARG A 332 20.95 0.42 -18.03
CA ARG A 332 20.10 -0.29 -17.05
C ARG A 332 18.92 -0.97 -17.70
N GLU A 333 18.40 -1.95 -16.98
CA GLU A 333 17.19 -2.66 -17.36
C GLU A 333 16.27 -2.84 -16.15
N GLU A 334 15.14 -2.14 -16.14
CA GLU A 334 14.18 -2.22 -15.04
C GLU A 334 12.93 -3.01 -15.43
N LYS A 335 12.47 -3.90 -14.55
CA LYS A 335 11.27 -4.71 -14.78
C LYS A 335 10.18 -4.31 -13.81
N ILE A 336 9.04 -3.91 -14.37
CA ILE A 336 7.91 -3.41 -13.60
C ILE A 336 6.70 -4.32 -13.79
N TRP A 337 6.05 -4.68 -12.68
CA TRP A 337 4.79 -5.42 -12.66
C TRP A 337 3.59 -4.51 -12.42
N GLY A 338 2.39 -5.03 -12.67
CA GLY A 338 1.15 -4.28 -12.46
C GLY A 338 1.00 -3.04 -13.34
N ARG A 339 1.66 -3.03 -14.51
CA ARG A 339 1.68 -1.93 -15.51
C ARG A 339 0.32 -1.33 -15.85
N ARG A 340 -0.77 -2.09 -15.75
CA ARG A 340 -2.14 -1.58 -16.03
C ARG A 340 -2.55 -0.46 -15.07
N ARG A 341 -1.96 -0.38 -13.88
CA ARG A 341 -2.27 0.69 -12.92
C ARG A 341 -1.73 2.05 -13.35
N PHE A 342 -0.81 2.13 -14.31
CA PHE A 342 -0.42 3.41 -14.93
C PHE A 342 -1.62 4.11 -15.58
N LEU A 343 -2.64 3.36 -16.01
CA LEU A 343 -3.87 3.92 -16.57
C LEU A 343 -4.64 4.78 -15.57
N VAL A 344 -4.38 4.66 -14.27
CA VAL A 344 -5.00 5.54 -13.28
C VAL A 344 -4.64 6.99 -13.57
N ALA A 345 -3.37 7.29 -13.86
CA ALA A 345 -2.87 8.64 -14.10
C ALA A 345 -3.26 9.23 -15.47
N GLU A 346 -3.93 8.47 -16.35
CA GLU A 346 -4.18 8.87 -17.73
C GLU A 346 -4.97 10.16 -17.87
N LYS A 347 -5.97 10.40 -17.01
CA LYS A 347 -6.80 11.62 -17.10
C LYS A 347 -6.00 12.90 -16.78
N LEU A 348 -4.81 12.78 -16.21
CA LEU A 348 -3.93 13.91 -15.90
C LEU A 348 -3.09 14.34 -17.11
N ILE A 349 -2.97 13.50 -18.14
CA ILE A 349 -2.13 13.79 -19.32
C ILE A 349 -2.43 15.17 -19.93
N PRO A 350 -3.69 15.60 -20.12
CA PRO A 350 -3.98 16.91 -20.70
C PRO A 350 -3.63 18.09 -19.79
N LEU A 351 -3.46 17.86 -18.49
CA LEU A 351 -3.26 18.88 -17.47
C LEU A 351 -1.80 18.95 -17.00
N ALA A 352 -1.09 17.84 -17.06
CA ALA A 352 0.27 17.71 -16.58
C ALA A 352 1.27 18.35 -17.55
N LYS A 353 2.20 19.13 -16.98
CA LYS A 353 3.37 19.64 -17.70
C LYS A 353 4.42 18.55 -17.90
N SER A 354 4.58 17.68 -16.89
CA SER A 354 5.52 16.56 -16.89
C SER A 354 5.07 15.46 -15.95
N PHE A 355 5.63 14.26 -16.13
CA PHE A 355 5.46 13.13 -15.24
C PHE A 355 6.81 12.65 -14.74
N LYS A 356 7.09 12.81 -13.45
CA LYS A 356 8.27 12.24 -12.81
C LYS A 356 7.95 10.82 -12.33
N VAL A 357 8.68 9.83 -12.85
CA VAL A 357 8.53 8.42 -12.49
C VAL A 357 9.74 7.98 -11.68
N LYS A 358 9.54 7.66 -10.40
CA LYS A 358 10.57 7.09 -9.52
C LYS A 358 10.43 5.58 -9.45
N LEU A 359 11.48 4.88 -9.86
CA LEU A 359 11.60 3.42 -9.87
C LEU A 359 12.58 3.01 -8.77
N LEU A 360 12.16 2.12 -7.87
CA LEU A 360 13.01 1.64 -6.77
C LEU A 360 13.69 0.28 -7.09
N GLY A 361 13.58 -0.20 -8.32
CA GLY A 361 14.18 -1.46 -8.77
C GLY A 361 13.26 -2.68 -8.77
N PHE A 362 13.88 -3.87 -8.86
CA PHE A 362 13.18 -5.14 -9.09
C PHE A 362 12.20 -5.50 -7.98
N GLY A 363 10.91 -5.54 -8.31
CA GLY A 363 9.87 -5.97 -7.37
C GLY A 363 9.61 -4.96 -6.24
N MET A 364 10.08 -3.71 -6.40
CA MET A 364 9.84 -2.60 -5.49
C MET A 364 8.73 -1.66 -6.00
N PRO A 365 8.11 -0.87 -5.11
CA PRO A 365 7.10 0.09 -5.50
C PRO A 365 7.63 1.16 -6.45
N GLN A 366 6.71 1.81 -7.13
CA GLN A 366 6.98 2.91 -8.06
C GLN A 366 6.12 4.11 -7.71
N PHE A 367 6.66 5.30 -7.92
CA PHE A 367 5.94 6.55 -7.70
C PHE A 367 5.85 7.32 -9.00
N ILE A 368 4.67 7.86 -9.28
CA ILE A 368 4.40 8.70 -10.45
C ILE A 368 3.90 10.04 -9.93
N THR A 369 4.68 11.09 -10.10
CA THR A 369 4.31 12.46 -9.74
C THR A 369 3.94 13.22 -11.01
N ALA A 370 2.68 13.61 -11.14
CA ALA A 370 2.21 14.49 -12.19
C ALA A 370 2.34 15.95 -11.74
N ASP A 371 3.13 16.74 -12.47
CA ASP A 371 3.28 18.18 -12.24
C ASP A 371 2.16 18.95 -12.96
N LEU A 372 1.23 19.52 -12.20
CA LEU A 372 0.12 20.34 -12.69
C LEU A 372 0.39 21.85 -12.50
N GLY A 373 1.64 22.25 -12.22
CA GLY A 373 2.04 23.60 -11.88
C GLY A 373 2.12 23.82 -10.37
N THR A 374 1.19 24.61 -9.82
CA THR A 374 1.07 24.86 -8.37
C THR A 374 0.49 23.68 -7.59
N MET A 375 0.04 22.65 -8.30
CA MET A 375 -0.49 21.41 -7.74
C MET A 375 0.31 20.23 -8.25
N LYS A 376 0.56 19.25 -7.39
CA LYS A 376 1.32 18.04 -7.71
C LYS A 376 0.55 16.83 -7.20
N LEU A 377 0.23 15.89 -8.09
CA LEU A 377 -0.42 14.64 -7.71
C LEU A 377 0.60 13.50 -7.77
N THR A 378 0.92 12.92 -6.60
CA THR A 378 1.80 11.75 -6.51
C THR A 378 0.97 10.49 -6.32
N ILE A 379 1.23 9.49 -7.16
CA ILE A 379 0.58 8.20 -7.16
C ILE A 379 1.63 7.13 -6.84
N GLY A 380 1.50 6.49 -5.68
CA GLY A 380 2.33 5.36 -5.26
C GLY A 380 1.66 4.06 -5.69
N LEU A 381 2.35 3.25 -6.51
CA LEU A 381 1.87 1.95 -6.94
C LEU A 381 2.76 0.87 -6.30
N SER A 382 2.14 -0.08 -5.59
CA SER A 382 2.87 -1.25 -5.09
C SER A 382 3.43 -2.09 -6.25
N SER A 383 4.34 -3.01 -6.01
CA SER A 383 4.93 -3.88 -7.05
C SER A 383 3.93 -4.93 -7.56
N TRP A 384 3.17 -5.53 -6.63
CA TRP A 384 2.25 -6.62 -6.86
C TRP A 384 0.80 -6.21 -6.58
N SER A 385 -0.14 -6.74 -7.35
CA SER A 385 -1.57 -6.54 -7.12
C SER A 385 -2.05 -7.41 -5.95
N SER A 386 -2.89 -6.83 -5.07
CA SER A 386 -3.38 -7.36 -3.78
C SER A 386 -2.38 -7.35 -2.62
N ASN A 387 -2.52 -6.33 -1.77
CA ASN A 387 -2.00 -6.30 -0.40
C ASN A 387 -0.47 -6.36 -0.27
N ASP A 388 0.25 -5.61 -1.10
CA ASP A 388 1.71 -5.66 -1.21
C ASP A 388 2.43 -4.65 -0.31
N TRP A 389 1.81 -3.50 -0.01
CA TRP A 389 2.32 -2.58 1.02
C TRP A 389 2.32 -3.21 2.42
N VAL A 390 1.34 -4.07 2.71
CA VAL A 390 1.12 -4.61 4.07
C VAL A 390 1.78 -5.97 4.28
N LYS A 391 1.95 -6.79 3.23
CA LYS A 391 2.55 -8.14 3.33
C LYS A 391 4.08 -8.14 3.24
N GLY A 392 4.68 -7.10 2.66
CA GLY A 392 6.13 -6.99 2.42
C GLY A 392 6.87 -6.13 3.44
N THR A 393 6.67 -6.36 4.75
CA THR A 393 7.26 -5.56 5.85
C THR A 393 8.80 -5.65 5.89
N ALA A 394 9.44 -4.92 4.98
CA ALA A 394 10.88 -4.76 4.85
C ALA A 394 11.28 -3.31 4.53
N PHE A 395 10.35 -2.44 4.09
CA PHE A 395 10.70 -1.05 3.73
C PHE A 395 11.17 -0.24 4.93
N ASN A 396 10.54 -0.40 6.10
CA ASN A 396 11.00 0.24 7.34
C ASN A 396 12.46 -0.13 7.64
N VAL A 397 12.79 -1.42 7.49
CA VAL A 397 14.15 -1.91 7.73
C VAL A 397 15.12 -1.33 6.70
N MET A 398 14.76 -1.34 5.42
CA MET A 398 15.59 -0.78 4.34
C MET A 398 15.81 0.73 4.49
N ALA A 399 14.83 1.47 4.97
CA ALA A 399 14.93 2.90 5.27
C ALA A 399 15.72 3.18 6.56
N GLY A 400 16.02 2.15 7.36
CA GLY A 400 16.72 2.26 8.65
C GLY A 400 15.84 2.70 9.81
N PHE A 401 14.52 2.50 9.71
CA PHE A 401 13.49 2.83 10.70
C PHE A 401 13.27 1.69 11.71
N ILE A 402 14.35 1.24 12.35
CA ILE A 402 14.34 0.10 13.28
C ILE A 402 14.32 0.60 14.73
N GLY A 403 13.39 0.06 15.53
CA GLY A 403 13.22 0.43 16.93
C GLY A 403 12.51 1.77 17.15
N GLU A 404 12.43 2.22 18.40
CA GLU A 404 11.73 3.45 18.78
C GLU A 404 12.59 4.71 18.76
N GLY A 405 13.92 4.56 18.86
CA GLY A 405 14.88 5.67 18.83
C GLY A 405 14.57 6.79 19.84
N ASN A 406 14.75 8.04 19.41
CA ASN A 406 14.48 9.26 20.19
C ASN A 406 13.10 9.88 19.87
N TYR A 407 12.10 9.02 19.63
CA TYR A 407 10.74 9.44 19.24
C TYR A 407 10.17 10.65 20.02
N PRO A 408 10.23 10.73 21.36
CA PRO A 408 9.61 11.85 22.09
C PRO A 408 10.19 13.22 21.72
N LYS A 409 11.50 13.31 21.47
CA LYS A 409 12.16 14.55 21.03
C LYS A 409 11.71 14.92 19.61
N ILE A 410 11.68 13.94 18.71
CA ILE A 410 11.29 14.12 17.30
C ILE A 410 9.82 14.51 17.17
N TYR A 411 8.93 13.86 17.92
CA TYR A 411 7.51 14.21 17.95
C TYR A 411 7.31 15.66 18.35
N LYS A 412 7.97 16.12 19.44
CA LYS A 412 7.88 17.52 19.88
C LYS A 412 8.40 18.49 18.82
N LEU A 413 9.53 18.17 18.20
CA LEU A 413 10.16 19.00 17.17
C LEU A 413 9.26 19.15 15.94
N LEU A 414 8.74 18.04 15.39
CA LEU A 414 7.90 18.06 14.20
C LEU A 414 6.50 18.62 14.48
N LYS A 415 5.99 18.46 15.70
CA LYS A 415 4.75 19.13 16.11
C LYS A 415 4.87 20.66 16.11
N GLU A 416 6.05 21.19 16.43
CA GLU A 416 6.33 22.64 16.39
C GLU A 416 6.64 23.11 14.96
N LYS A 417 7.62 22.48 14.29
CA LYS A 417 8.13 22.94 12.98
C LYS A 417 7.29 22.50 11.79
N ARG A 418 6.40 21.51 11.96
CA ARG A 418 5.47 20.93 10.96
C ARG A 418 6.12 20.22 9.76
N ALA A 419 7.24 20.68 9.24
CA ALA A 419 7.94 20.05 8.12
C ALA A 419 9.46 20.25 8.23
N LEU A 420 10.24 19.17 8.15
CA LEU A 420 11.71 19.23 8.20
C LEU A 420 12.33 18.12 7.33
N SER A 421 13.48 18.39 6.72
CA SER A 421 14.31 17.37 6.08
C SER A 421 15.08 16.51 7.10
N PHE A 422 15.60 15.35 6.68
CA PHE A 422 16.46 14.51 7.52
C PHE A 422 17.66 15.29 8.08
N ASP A 423 18.36 16.06 7.24
CA ASP A 423 19.54 16.81 7.66
C ASP A 423 19.20 17.92 8.66
N GLN A 424 18.09 18.63 8.45
CA GLN A 424 17.63 19.64 9.41
C GLN A 424 17.30 19.03 10.78
N ILE A 425 16.68 17.84 10.82
CA ILE A 425 16.40 17.13 12.07
C ILE A 425 17.72 16.76 12.78
N TYR A 426 18.71 16.25 12.04
CA TYR A 426 20.02 15.91 12.61
C TYR A 426 20.75 17.14 13.16
N HIS A 427 20.63 18.29 12.51
CA HIS A 427 21.22 19.53 12.99
C HIS A 427 20.53 20.10 14.23
N LEU A 428 19.21 19.94 14.35
CA LEU A 428 18.43 20.44 15.49
C LEU A 428 18.51 19.54 16.73
N ILE A 429 18.94 18.28 16.57
CA ILE A 429 19.16 17.33 17.67
C ILE A 429 20.57 16.72 17.55
N PRO A 430 21.63 17.52 17.80
CA PRO A 430 23.02 17.07 17.61
C PRO A 430 23.48 16.07 18.69
N GLU A 431 22.78 15.99 19.83
CA GLU A 431 23.10 15.09 20.93
C GLU A 431 22.88 13.61 20.59
N ASP A 432 21.93 13.32 19.70
CA ASP A 432 21.55 11.96 19.36
C ASP A 432 22.23 11.52 18.05
N SER A 433 22.62 10.24 17.97
CA SER A 433 23.23 9.71 16.74
C SER A 433 22.25 9.75 15.56
N LYS A 434 22.76 9.89 14.33
CA LYS A 434 21.93 9.84 13.11
C LYS A 434 21.05 8.59 13.05
N SER A 435 21.55 7.44 13.53
CA SER A 435 20.79 6.18 13.57
C SER A 435 19.62 6.25 14.55
N LEU A 436 19.82 6.85 15.73
CA LEU A 436 18.76 7.05 16.72
C LEU A 436 17.68 8.00 16.19
N CYS A 437 18.09 9.08 15.52
CA CYS A 437 17.17 10.01 14.87
C CYS A 437 16.36 9.34 13.75
N LYS A 438 16.99 8.49 12.91
CA LYS A 438 16.27 7.69 11.90
C LYS A 438 15.25 6.75 12.54
N ALA A 439 15.61 6.04 13.60
CA ALA A 439 14.69 5.20 14.34
C ALA A 439 13.49 5.97 14.92
N GLY A 440 13.74 7.17 15.49
CA GLY A 440 12.68 8.04 16.01
C GLY A 440 11.74 8.58 14.93
N ILE A 441 12.26 8.96 13.76
CA ILE A 441 11.45 9.32 12.57
C ILE A 441 10.61 8.11 12.14
N GLY A 442 11.22 6.93 12.07
CA GLY A 442 10.55 5.68 11.78
C GLY A 442 9.37 5.40 12.72
N SER A 443 9.57 5.61 14.03
CA SER A 443 8.53 5.46 15.04
C SER A 443 7.37 6.45 14.84
N LEU A 444 7.67 7.71 14.49
CA LEU A 444 6.64 8.71 14.16
C LEU A 444 5.79 8.28 12.95
N LEU A 445 6.43 7.80 11.88
CA LEU A 445 5.75 7.29 10.68
C LEU A 445 4.91 6.05 11.00
N LYS A 446 5.45 5.13 11.80
CA LYS A 446 4.76 3.91 12.27
C LYS A 446 3.50 4.22 13.08
N ARG A 447 3.54 5.28 13.89
CA ARG A 447 2.40 5.78 14.67
C ARG A 447 1.40 6.58 13.84
N GLY A 448 1.67 6.79 12.56
CA GLY A 448 0.81 7.57 11.66
C GLY A 448 0.78 9.06 12.00
N GLU A 449 1.80 9.57 12.67
CA GLU A 449 1.94 10.97 13.14
C GLU A 449 2.82 11.83 12.22
N GLY A 450 3.28 11.26 11.11
CA GLY A 450 3.87 11.98 9.99
C GLY A 450 3.80 11.18 8.71
N TYR A 451 4.23 11.79 7.62
CA TYR A 451 4.46 11.15 6.33
C TYR A 451 5.70 11.74 5.66
N PHE A 452 6.24 11.02 4.67
CA PHE A 452 7.34 11.50 3.85
C PHE A 452 6.81 12.14 2.56
N ASP A 453 7.08 13.44 2.38
CA ASP A 453 6.75 14.19 1.18
C ASP A 453 7.80 13.94 0.10
N LEU A 454 7.46 13.09 -0.87
CA LEU A 454 8.33 12.74 -1.98
C LEU A 454 8.70 13.94 -2.86
N VAL A 455 7.82 14.93 -2.97
CA VAL A 455 8.03 16.08 -3.87
C VAL A 455 9.16 16.97 -3.35
N HIS A 456 9.15 17.25 -2.06
CA HIS A 456 10.09 18.19 -1.43
C HIS A 456 11.21 17.49 -0.63
N GLY A 457 11.13 16.17 -0.43
CA GLY A 457 12.06 15.41 0.38
C GLY A 457 11.98 15.73 1.89
N LEU A 458 10.78 16.09 2.37
CA LEU A 458 10.54 16.54 3.73
C LEU A 458 9.71 15.54 4.53
N ILE A 459 9.94 15.47 5.85
CA ILE A 459 9.07 14.76 6.78
C ILE A 459 8.05 15.75 7.31
N ARG A 460 6.77 15.47 7.06
CA ARG A 460 5.66 16.35 7.43
C ARG A 460 4.87 15.76 8.59
N PHE A 461 4.55 16.59 9.57
CA PHE A 461 3.74 16.21 10.72
C PHE A 461 2.26 16.10 10.34
N ARG A 462 1.68 14.94 10.59
CA ARG A 462 0.28 14.66 10.25
C ARG A 462 -0.23 13.57 11.14
N GLN A 463 -1.29 13.84 11.89
CA GLN A 463 -1.90 12.84 12.77
C GLN A 463 -3.04 12.10 12.06
N LEU A 464 -2.88 10.80 11.79
CA LEU A 464 -3.87 10.01 11.05
C LEU A 464 -5.16 9.77 11.83
N CYS A 465 -5.07 9.45 13.12
CA CYS A 465 -6.22 9.13 13.97
C CYS A 465 -6.36 10.14 15.11
N ASN A 466 -7.60 10.45 15.50
CA ASN A 466 -7.89 11.28 16.68
C ASN A 466 -7.44 10.60 17.99
N THR A 467 -7.42 9.27 18.00
CA THR A 467 -7.03 8.42 19.13
C THR A 467 -5.70 7.74 18.84
N PRO A 468 -4.87 7.47 19.88
CA PRO A 468 -3.64 6.71 19.71
C PRO A 468 -3.91 5.35 19.07
N ILE A 469 -3.08 5.00 18.09
CA ILE A 469 -3.16 3.70 17.41
C ILE A 469 -2.78 2.59 18.43
N PRO A 470 -3.38 1.38 18.35
CA PRO A 470 -2.98 0.24 19.17
C PRO A 470 -1.50 -0.14 18.97
N LEU A 471 -0.80 -0.47 20.05
CA LEU A 471 0.63 -0.83 20.05
C LEU A 471 0.96 -1.96 19.08
N ALA A 472 0.09 -2.98 18.97
CA ALA A 472 0.25 -4.13 18.08
C ALA A 472 0.39 -3.77 16.59
N LEU A 473 0.02 -2.55 16.18
CA LEU A 473 0.11 -2.10 14.79
C LEU A 473 1.45 -1.47 14.43
N TYR A 474 2.17 -0.93 15.41
CA TYR A 474 3.43 -0.21 15.21
C TYR A 474 4.60 -0.75 16.03
N GLU A 475 4.38 -1.81 16.81
CA GLU A 475 5.45 -2.48 17.56
C GLU A 475 6.57 -2.97 16.64
N THR A 476 7.78 -3.01 17.20
CA THR A 476 8.95 -3.51 16.48
C THR A 476 8.74 -4.98 16.18
N THR A 477 8.75 -5.33 14.89
CA THR A 477 8.41 -6.68 14.47
C THR A 477 9.56 -7.66 14.78
N PRO A 478 9.29 -8.98 14.94
CA PRO A 478 10.35 -9.96 15.18
C PRO A 478 11.44 -9.99 14.10
N ILE A 479 11.09 -9.61 12.86
CA ILE A 479 12.07 -9.49 11.77
C ILE A 479 12.99 -8.29 11.97
N GLU A 480 12.45 -7.14 12.41
CA GLU A 480 13.24 -5.95 12.75
C GLU A 480 14.23 -6.24 13.89
N THR A 481 13.80 -6.94 14.95
CA THR A 481 14.68 -7.36 16.04
C THR A 481 15.79 -8.29 15.57
N LYS A 482 15.47 -9.27 14.73
CA LYS A 482 16.49 -10.18 14.16
C LYS A 482 17.50 -9.45 13.29
N VAL A 483 17.04 -8.49 12.47
CA VAL A 483 17.94 -7.65 11.67
C VAL A 483 18.86 -6.85 12.58
N GLN A 484 18.33 -6.24 13.65
CA GLN A 484 19.14 -5.51 14.62
C GLN A 484 20.19 -6.40 15.29
N ASN A 485 19.84 -7.65 15.63
CA ASN A 485 20.79 -8.61 16.18
C ASN A 485 21.90 -8.95 15.17
N HIS A 486 21.54 -9.24 13.92
CA HIS A 486 22.52 -9.50 12.86
C HIS A 486 23.42 -8.30 12.56
N LEU A 487 22.91 -7.07 12.67
CA LEU A 487 23.73 -5.86 12.55
C LEU A 487 24.77 -5.74 13.67
N ASN A 488 24.50 -6.32 14.85
CA ASN A 488 25.41 -6.33 16.00
C ASN A 488 26.41 -7.50 15.97
N GLU A 489 26.23 -8.51 15.11
CA GLU A 489 27.11 -9.69 14.99
C GLU A 489 28.50 -9.37 14.40
N GLY A 490 28.72 -8.15 13.91
CA GLY A 490 30.00 -7.73 13.29
C GLY A 490 30.07 -8.06 11.80
N MET A 491 31.20 -7.72 11.16
CA MET A 491 31.39 -7.83 9.70
C MET A 491 32.54 -8.78 9.31
N ASP A 492 32.92 -9.70 10.20
CA ASP A 492 34.17 -10.48 10.08
C ASP A 492 34.26 -11.29 8.77
N TYR A 493 33.12 -11.81 8.32
CA TYR A 493 32.99 -12.59 7.08
C TYR A 493 32.44 -11.77 5.91
N PHE A 494 32.40 -10.45 6.01
CA PHE A 494 31.85 -9.59 4.97
C PHE A 494 32.87 -9.45 3.84
N THR A 495 32.40 -9.68 2.61
CA THR A 495 33.18 -9.41 1.41
C THR A 495 32.38 -8.59 0.41
N ALA A 496 33.09 -7.73 -0.31
CA ALA A 496 32.56 -6.92 -1.39
C ALA A 496 33.37 -7.15 -2.67
N GLN A 497 32.69 -7.23 -3.81
CA GLN A 497 33.31 -7.33 -5.13
C GLN A 497 32.57 -6.41 -6.09
N LEU A 498 33.31 -5.66 -6.91
CA LEU A 498 32.73 -4.83 -7.98
C LEU A 498 32.90 -5.51 -9.34
N ASN A 499 31.79 -5.70 -10.04
CA ASN A 499 31.81 -6.22 -11.42
C ASN A 499 32.00 -5.09 -12.45
N PRO A 500 32.45 -5.39 -13.69
CA PRO A 500 32.65 -4.40 -14.76
C PRO A 500 31.38 -3.63 -15.13
N GLU A 501 30.20 -4.22 -14.90
CA GLU A 501 28.90 -3.57 -15.05
C GLU A 501 28.56 -2.61 -13.88
N GLN A 502 29.51 -2.40 -12.97
CA GLN A 502 29.40 -1.57 -11.76
C GLN A 502 28.24 -2.00 -10.85
N ILE A 503 28.15 -3.32 -10.70
CA ILE A 503 27.28 -4.00 -9.73
C ILE A 503 28.19 -4.48 -8.60
N PHE A 504 27.92 -4.01 -7.39
CA PHE A 504 28.54 -4.52 -6.18
C PHE A 504 27.87 -5.83 -5.78
N THR A 505 28.64 -6.89 -5.68
CA THR A 505 28.23 -8.15 -5.08
C THR A 505 28.79 -8.22 -3.67
N PHE A 506 27.91 -8.20 -2.68
CA PHE A 506 28.23 -8.36 -1.28
C PHE A 506 27.89 -9.78 -0.83
N THR A 507 28.79 -10.40 -0.09
CA THR A 507 28.54 -11.68 0.54
C THR A 507 28.87 -11.63 2.02
N HIS A 508 28.07 -12.31 2.83
CA HIS A 508 28.31 -12.38 4.26
C HIS A 508 27.77 -13.67 4.87
N HIS A 509 28.41 -14.09 5.96
CA HIS A 509 28.03 -15.26 6.74
C HIS A 509 27.45 -14.82 8.09
N LEU A 510 26.13 -14.77 8.18
CA LEU A 510 25.38 -14.39 9.40
C LEU A 510 24.92 -15.62 10.17
N GLN A 511 24.75 -15.48 11.49
CA GLN A 511 24.31 -16.59 12.34
C GLN A 511 22.88 -17.02 12.02
N MET A 512 22.63 -18.33 12.05
CA MET A 512 21.29 -18.92 12.05
C MET A 512 21.19 -20.00 13.13
N PRO A 513 20.02 -20.19 13.76
CA PRO A 513 19.86 -21.21 14.78
C PRO A 513 20.13 -22.60 14.19
N ASN A 514 21.03 -23.36 14.81
CA ASN A 514 21.29 -24.73 14.40
C ASN A 514 20.12 -25.63 14.83
N GLU A 515 19.40 -26.21 13.86
CA GLU A 515 18.28 -27.10 14.16
C GLU A 515 18.70 -28.37 14.93
N LYS A 516 20.00 -28.73 14.93
CA LYS A 516 20.56 -29.92 15.59
C LYS A 516 21.01 -29.66 17.03
N TYR A 517 21.02 -28.40 17.47
CA TYR A 517 21.44 -27.99 18.80
C TYR A 517 20.64 -28.74 19.88
N HIS A 518 21.36 -29.42 20.79
CA HIS A 518 20.80 -30.28 21.85
C HIS A 518 19.77 -31.33 21.42
N ARG A 519 19.67 -31.67 20.13
CA ARG A 519 18.80 -32.75 19.69
C ARG A 519 19.45 -34.10 19.98
N TRP A 520 18.73 -34.97 20.69
CA TRP A 520 19.21 -36.27 21.12
C TRP A 520 19.84 -37.12 20.00
N ASN A 521 19.26 -37.09 18.80
CA ASN A 521 19.74 -37.85 17.64
C ASN A 521 21.13 -37.43 17.15
N PHE A 522 21.62 -36.27 17.57
CA PHE A 522 22.92 -35.72 17.20
C PHE A 522 23.92 -35.77 18.35
N ARG A 523 23.56 -36.35 19.50
CA ARG A 523 24.45 -36.55 20.65
C ARG A 523 25.70 -37.30 20.19
N ASN A 524 26.88 -36.71 20.40
CA ASN A 524 28.21 -37.13 19.91
C ASN A 524 28.64 -36.62 18.52
N THR A 525 27.88 -35.72 17.89
CA THR A 525 28.36 -34.99 16.70
C THR A 525 28.83 -33.57 17.08
N PRO A 526 29.75 -32.95 16.31
CA PRO A 526 30.16 -31.56 16.53
C PRO A 526 28.97 -30.57 16.47
N ASP A 527 27.90 -30.97 15.77
CA ASP A 527 26.68 -30.19 15.62
C ASP A 527 25.79 -30.18 16.89
N TYR A 528 26.06 -31.03 17.89
CA TYR A 528 25.25 -31.12 19.11
C TYR A 528 25.40 -29.90 20.03
N GLU A 529 26.63 -29.41 20.16
CA GLU A 529 26.99 -28.28 21.02
C GLU A 529 27.05 -26.95 20.25
N ARG A 530 27.02 -26.98 18.91
CA ARG A 530 27.01 -25.78 18.08
C ARG A 530 25.63 -25.12 18.12
N GLU A 531 25.53 -23.96 18.75
CA GLU A 531 24.26 -23.23 18.87
C GLU A 531 23.82 -22.57 17.54
N PHE A 532 24.78 -22.09 16.74
CA PHE A 532 24.52 -21.39 15.49
C PHE A 532 25.27 -21.98 14.30
N ASP A 533 24.58 -22.09 13.17
CA ASP A 533 25.18 -22.32 11.85
C ASP A 533 25.42 -20.96 11.16
N LEU A 534 26.26 -20.95 10.13
CA LEU A 534 26.51 -19.77 9.31
C LEU A 534 25.71 -19.84 8.02
N THR A 535 25.07 -18.73 7.67
CA THR A 535 24.35 -18.57 6.40
C THR A 535 25.31 -18.24 5.26
N ASP A 536 24.90 -18.51 4.03
CA ASP A 536 25.53 -17.99 2.83
C ASP A 536 24.58 -16.98 2.23
N THR A 537 24.81 -15.71 2.53
CA THR A 537 23.97 -14.61 2.06
C THR A 537 24.71 -13.80 1.02
N THR A 538 24.07 -13.59 -0.12
CA THR A 538 24.62 -12.84 -1.25
C THR A 538 23.60 -11.83 -1.74
N LEU A 539 24.07 -10.61 -1.98
CA LEU A 539 23.28 -9.48 -2.37
C LEU A 539 24.02 -8.70 -3.45
N SER A 540 23.37 -8.44 -4.57
CA SER A 540 23.92 -7.61 -5.65
C SER A 540 23.17 -6.29 -5.72
N ILE A 541 23.90 -5.18 -5.57
CA ILE A 541 23.37 -3.81 -5.60
C ILE A 541 24.12 -3.02 -6.66
N ASN A 542 23.44 -2.19 -7.42
CA ASN A 542 24.10 -1.23 -8.32
C ASN A 542 24.55 0.04 -7.57
N ASN A 543 25.35 0.91 -8.21
CA ASN A 543 25.85 2.15 -7.58
C ASN A 543 24.76 3.11 -7.07
N ASP A 544 23.52 2.96 -7.53
CA ASP A 544 22.40 3.84 -7.15
C ASP A 544 21.58 3.26 -5.97
N GLY A 545 22.02 2.13 -5.40
CA GLY A 545 21.37 1.52 -4.24
C GLY A 545 20.22 0.57 -4.57
N GLU A 546 19.96 0.29 -5.85
CA GLU A 546 18.91 -0.63 -6.27
C GLU A 546 19.41 -2.08 -6.23
N ILE A 547 18.54 -2.97 -5.75
CA ILE A 547 18.88 -4.38 -5.55
C ILE A 547 18.59 -5.17 -6.82
N CYS A 548 19.63 -5.73 -7.43
CA CYS A 548 19.54 -6.50 -8.66
C CYS A 548 19.25 -7.99 -8.39
N MET A 549 19.88 -8.57 -7.38
CA MET A 549 19.77 -10.00 -7.07
C MET A 549 19.97 -10.29 -5.59
N VAL A 550 19.19 -11.24 -5.07
CA VAL A 550 19.22 -11.70 -3.68
C VAL A 550 19.26 -13.21 -3.62
N ASN A 551 20.12 -13.76 -2.77
CA ASN A 551 20.13 -15.19 -2.48
C ASN A 551 20.60 -15.47 -1.04
N CYS A 552 19.96 -16.42 -0.37
CA CYS A 552 20.25 -16.82 0.99
C CYS A 552 19.91 -18.31 1.19
N ASN A 553 20.75 -19.06 1.87
CA ASN A 553 20.52 -20.48 2.16
C ASN A 553 19.55 -20.74 3.34
N CYS A 554 19.04 -19.70 4.02
CA CYS A 554 18.18 -19.89 5.19
C CYS A 554 16.80 -20.46 4.84
N ARG A 555 16.24 -21.26 5.76
CA ARG A 555 14.95 -21.95 5.59
C ARG A 555 13.79 -21.01 5.24
N VAL A 556 13.78 -19.80 5.81
CA VAL A 556 12.72 -18.80 5.58
C VAL A 556 12.73 -18.33 4.13
N PHE A 557 13.90 -17.98 3.60
CA PHE A 557 14.04 -17.53 2.21
C PHE A 557 13.79 -18.66 1.22
N GLN A 558 14.31 -19.86 1.51
CA GLN A 558 14.19 -21.03 0.61
C GLN A 558 12.76 -21.55 0.46
N LYS A 559 11.94 -21.43 1.51
CA LYS A 559 10.49 -21.74 1.47
C LYS A 559 9.64 -20.60 0.90
N GLY A 560 10.16 -19.37 0.89
CA GLY A 560 9.47 -18.19 0.39
C GLY A 560 9.57 -18.03 -1.14
N PRO A 561 9.14 -16.87 -1.67
CA PRO A 561 9.20 -16.57 -3.11
C PRO A 561 10.61 -16.33 -3.67
N ARG A 562 11.65 -16.40 -2.82
CA ARG A 562 13.08 -16.22 -3.18
C ARG A 562 13.36 -14.90 -3.91
N ASN A 563 12.68 -13.83 -3.48
CA ASN A 563 12.81 -12.51 -4.06
C ASN A 563 12.74 -11.45 -2.94
N ILE A 564 12.87 -10.17 -3.31
CA ILE A 564 12.88 -9.08 -2.34
C ILE A 564 11.52 -8.72 -1.74
N SER A 565 10.41 -9.22 -2.31
CA SER A 565 9.07 -8.95 -1.75
C SER A 565 8.83 -9.65 -0.40
N ALA A 566 9.59 -10.72 -0.11
CA ALA A 566 9.59 -11.38 1.19
C ALA A 566 11.03 -11.77 1.58
N PRO A 567 11.90 -10.79 1.88
CA PRO A 567 13.29 -11.04 2.20
C PRO A 567 13.41 -11.61 3.61
N CYS A 568 14.43 -12.45 3.84
CA CYS A 568 14.75 -12.90 5.20
C CYS A 568 15.53 -11.80 5.96
N ALA A 569 15.58 -11.91 7.30
CA ALA A 569 16.33 -10.99 8.15
C ALA A 569 17.80 -10.87 7.74
N HIS A 570 18.40 -11.96 7.25
CA HIS A 570 19.80 -11.97 6.79
C HIS A 570 20.04 -11.08 5.57
N ILE A 571 19.18 -11.15 4.55
CA ILE A 571 19.29 -10.30 3.35
C ILE A 571 19.10 -8.83 3.73
N LEU A 572 18.18 -8.54 4.64
CA LEU A 572 17.93 -7.17 5.10
C LEU A 572 19.11 -6.60 5.90
N ALA A 573 19.70 -7.41 6.79
CA ALA A 573 20.90 -7.02 7.52
C ALA A 573 22.06 -6.74 6.55
N LEU A 574 22.30 -7.65 5.60
CA LEU A 574 23.33 -7.48 4.57
C LEU A 574 23.10 -6.22 3.72
N TYR A 575 21.85 -5.90 3.37
CA TYR A 575 21.52 -4.66 2.66
C TYR A 575 21.86 -3.41 3.47
N MET A 576 21.55 -3.38 4.76
CA MET A 576 21.88 -2.26 5.63
C MET A 576 23.38 -2.10 5.88
N MET A 577 24.12 -3.20 5.90
CA MET A 577 25.58 -3.18 6.03
C MET A 577 26.23 -2.67 4.74
N SER A 578 25.80 -3.21 3.60
CA SER A 578 26.35 -2.90 2.28
C SER A 578 26.04 -1.48 1.80
N SER A 579 24.89 -0.90 2.16
CA SER A 579 24.51 0.45 1.75
C SER A 579 25.52 1.53 2.15
N LYS A 580 26.29 1.30 3.22
CA LYS A 580 27.36 2.20 3.68
C LYS A 580 28.58 2.22 2.75
N PHE A 581 28.74 1.17 1.93
CA PHE A 581 29.94 0.91 1.13
C PHE A 581 29.71 1.12 -0.38
N LEU A 582 28.50 1.47 -0.81
CA LEU A 582 28.14 1.66 -2.22
C LEU A 582 28.90 2.81 -2.91
N LYS A 583 29.49 3.73 -2.14
CA LYS A 583 30.24 4.88 -2.64
C LYS A 583 31.75 4.66 -2.71
N LEU A 584 32.22 3.44 -2.44
CA LEU A 584 33.65 3.12 -2.49
C LEU A 584 34.11 2.78 -3.91
N ASP A 585 35.25 3.35 -4.31
CA ASP A 585 35.92 3.03 -5.56
C ASP A 585 36.74 1.74 -5.40
N LEU A 586 36.13 0.60 -5.75
CA LEU A 586 36.77 -0.72 -5.72
C LEU A 586 37.30 -1.11 -7.11
N GLU A 587 38.42 -1.84 -7.16
CA GLU A 587 38.94 -2.42 -8.39
C GLU A 587 38.03 -3.54 -8.90
N TYR A 588 37.89 -3.64 -10.23
CA TYR A 588 37.03 -4.67 -10.84
C TYR A 588 37.53 -6.08 -10.55
N HIS A 589 36.59 -6.99 -10.25
CA HIS A 589 36.79 -8.42 -9.98
C HIS A 589 37.65 -8.77 -8.76
N LYS A 590 38.16 -7.79 -8.02
CA LYS A 590 38.88 -8.03 -6.77
C LYS A 590 37.88 -8.21 -5.62
N VAL A 591 38.12 -9.22 -4.79
CA VAL A 591 37.33 -9.47 -3.57
C VAL A 591 37.99 -8.73 -2.43
N TYR A 592 37.27 -7.80 -1.84
CA TYR A 592 37.71 -7.03 -0.68
C TYR A 592 37.06 -7.60 0.58
N LYS A 593 37.85 -7.94 1.59
CA LYS A 593 37.33 -8.22 2.94
C LYS A 593 37.09 -6.92 3.68
N ILE A 594 36.35 -6.98 4.78
CA ILE A 594 36.09 -5.77 5.59
C ILE A 594 37.37 -5.05 6.04
N ASN A 595 38.43 -5.78 6.41
CA ASN A 595 39.70 -5.17 6.81
C ASN A 595 40.33 -4.38 5.65
N ASP A 596 40.32 -4.94 4.44
CA ASP A 596 40.85 -4.28 3.23
C ASP A 596 40.03 -3.00 2.91
N ILE A 597 38.71 -3.04 3.12
CA ILE A 597 37.81 -1.90 2.92
C ILE A 597 38.08 -0.80 3.95
N MET A 598 38.29 -1.18 5.22
CA MET A 598 38.58 -0.22 6.29
C MET A 598 39.96 0.44 6.09
N GLU A 599 40.95 -0.30 5.57
CA GLU A 599 42.25 0.28 5.19
C GLU A 599 42.14 1.29 4.04
N THR A 600 41.21 1.08 3.09
CA THR A 600 40.98 2.06 2.00
C THR A 600 40.20 3.32 2.43
N LEU A 601 39.56 3.28 3.61
CA LEU A 601 38.76 4.38 4.16
C LEU A 601 39.54 5.28 5.14
N LEU A 602 40.65 4.77 5.67
CA LEU A 602 41.62 5.49 6.51
C LEU A 602 42.63 6.24 5.64
#